data_AF-A0A519KWG8-F1
#
_entry.id   AF-A0A519KWG8-F1
#
_cell.length_a   1.000
_cell.length_b   1.000
_cell.length_c   1.000
_cell.angle_alpha   90.00
_cell.angle_beta   90.00
_cell.angle_gamma   90.00
#
_symmetry.space_group_name_H-M   'P 1'
#
loop_
_entity.id
_entity.type
_entity.pdbx_description
1 polymer ?
#
loop_
_entity_poly.entity_id
_entity_poly.type
_entity_poly.pdbx_seq_one_letter_code
_entity_poly.pdbx_strand_id
1 'polypeptide(L)' 'MFCNVAPRPRNAEATRAAILTAAQERFSRESYDDVGMRDIARDVGVDAALVSRYFGSKEDLFASV' A
#
# COMPACT_ATOMS: atom_id res chain seq x y z
N MET A 1 0.61 28.69 14.36
CA MET A 1 1.80 28.25 13.60
C MET A 1 1.79 26.72 13.61
N PHE A 2 1.17 26.10 12.61
CA PHE A 2 1.04 24.64 12.56
C PHE A 2 2.40 24.05 12.20
N CYS A 3 2.98 23.26 13.11
CA CYS A 3 4.20 22.52 12.85
C CYS A 3 3.86 21.40 11.86
N ASN A 4 4.24 21.60 10.60
CA ASN A 4 4.16 20.62 9.54
C ASN A 4 5.13 19.47 9.86
N VAL A 5 4.64 18.42 10.51
CA VAL A 5 5.37 17.16 10.65
C VAL A 5 5.54 16.57 9.26
N ALA A 6 6.71 16.81 8.65
CA ALA A 6 7.12 16.08 7.47
C ALA A 6 7.21 14.59 7.86
N PRO A 7 6.48 13.68 7.20
CA PRO A 7 6.58 12.26 7.49
C PRO A 7 8.02 11.83 7.20
N ARG A 8 8.69 11.31 8.22
CA ARG A 8 10.07 10.80 8.09
C ARG A 8 10.10 9.76 6.96
N PRO A 9 11.03 9.86 5.98
CA PRO A 9 11.06 8.97 4.81
C PRO A 9 11.16 7.48 5.18
N ARG A 10 11.79 7.19 6.33
CA ARG A 10 11.88 5.83 6.90
C ARG A 10 10.52 5.16 7.11
N ASN A 11 9.49 5.93 7.47
CA ASN A 11 8.16 5.39 7.67
C ASN A 11 7.46 5.15 6.31
N ALA A 12 7.70 6.02 5.33
CA ALA A 12 7.11 5.87 3.99
C ALA A 12 7.61 4.60 3.29
N GLU A 13 8.92 4.36 3.33
CA GLU A 13 9.53 3.15 2.77
C GLU A 13 9.10 1.90 3.54
N ALA A 14 9.04 1.95 4.87
CA ALA A 14 8.56 0.83 5.68
C ALA A 14 7.08 0.50 5.41
N THR A 15 6.22 1.52 5.29
CA THR A 15 4.82 1.35 4.91
C THR A 15 4.69 0.78 3.50
N ARG A 16 5.48 1.27 2.53
CA ARG A 16 5.49 0.74 1.16
C ARG A 16 5.90 -0.74 1.14
N ALA A 17 6.95 -1.11 1.87
CA ALA A 17 7.41 -2.48 1.99
C ALA A 17 6.33 -3.38 2.63
N ALA A 18 5.68 -2.93 3.70
CA ALA A 18 4.58 -3.66 4.33
C ALA A 18 3.42 -3.89 3.35
N ILE A 19 3.01 -2.85 2.59
CA ILE A 19 1.96 -2.96 1.58
C ILE A 19 2.34 -4.00 0.53
N LEU A 20 3.60 -4.00 0.06
CA LEU A 20 4.08 -4.95 -0.94
C LEU A 20 4.08 -6.39 -0.42
N THR A 21 4.56 -6.61 0.81
CA THR A 21 4.53 -7.95 1.42
C THR A 21 3.11 -8.47 1.56
N ALA A 22 2.18 -7.65 2.06
CA ALA A 22 0.77 -8.02 2.18
C ALA A 22 0.11 -8.27 0.82
N ALA A 23 0.44 -7.44 -0.18
CA ALA A 23 -0.02 -7.62 -1.55
C ALA A 23 0.46 -8.95 -2.13
N GLN A 24 1.73 -9.28 -1.95
CA GLN A 24 2.35 -10.49 -2.49
C GLN A 24 1.75 -11.75 -1.85
N GLU A 25 1.51 -11.74 -0.54
CA GLU A 25 0.82 -12.84 0.15
C GLU A 25 -0.63 -13.01 -0.33
N ARG A 26 -1.37 -11.90 -0.49
CA ARG A 26 -2.73 -11.91 -1.03
C ARG A 26 -2.78 -12.42 -2.45
N PHE A 27 -1.97 -11.87 -3.36
CA PHE A 27 -1.93 -12.31 -4.76
C PHE A 27 -1.49 -13.76 -4.91
N SER A 28 -0.74 -14.32 -3.95
CA SER A 28 -0.40 -15.74 -3.93
C SER A 28 -1.56 -16.65 -3.48
N ARG A 29 -2.55 -16.10 -2.76
CA ARG A 29 -3.68 -16.85 -2.19
C ARG A 29 -4.99 -16.64 -2.95
N GLU A 30 -5.21 -15.43 -3.46
CA GLU A 30 -6.43 -14.97 -4.12
C GLU A 30 -6.11 -14.49 -5.55
N SER A 31 -7.09 -14.56 -6.45
CA SER A 31 -6.92 -14.05 -7.82
C SER A 31 -6.86 -12.51 -7.85
N TYR A 32 -6.14 -11.96 -8.82
CA TYR A 32 -5.95 -10.51 -9.04
C TYR A 32 -7.25 -9.68 -9.03
N ASP A 33 -8.37 -10.28 -9.46
CA ASP A 33 -9.65 -9.59 -9.50
C ASP A 33 -10.24 -9.39 -8.09
N ASP A 34 -10.03 -10.38 -7.20
CA ASP A 34 -10.50 -10.39 -5.81
C ASP A 34 -9.62 -9.50 -4.91
N VAL A 35 -8.30 -9.48 -5.18
CA VAL A 35 -7.35 -8.67 -4.42
C VAL A 35 -7.35 -7.21 -4.90
N GLY A 36 -8.04 -6.35 -4.15
CA GLY A 36 -8.04 -4.90 -4.36
C GLY A 36 -7.04 -4.14 -3.49
N MET A 37 -6.70 -2.92 -3.88
CA MET A 37 -5.88 -2.03 -3.02
C MET A 37 -6.47 -1.85 -1.62
N ARG A 38 -7.80 -1.84 -1.49
CA ARG A 38 -8.51 -1.63 -0.22
C ARG A 38 -8.29 -2.80 0.73
N ASP A 39 -8.17 -3.99 0.16
CA ASP A 39 -7.96 -5.25 0.87
C ASP A 39 -6.55 -5.35 1.43
N ILE A 40 -5.55 -4.98 0.62
CA ILE A 40 -4.16 -4.87 1.05
C ILE A 40 -3.99 -3.74 2.08
N ALA A 41 -4.64 -2.60 1.84
CA ALA A 41 -4.60 -1.46 2.74
C ALA A 41 -5.16 -1.81 4.12
N ARG A 42 -6.27 -2.58 4.17
CA ARG A 42 -6.83 -3.11 5.41
C ARG A 42 -5.87 -4.03 6.15
N ASP A 43 -5.12 -4.86 5.43
CA ASP A 43 -4.21 -5.84 6.01
C ASP A 43 -3.06 -5.18 6.78
N VAL A 44 -2.48 -4.11 6.21
CA VAL A 44 -1.41 -3.35 6.85
C VAL A 44 -1.91 -2.18 7.71
N GLY A 45 -3.22 -2.00 7.83
CA GLY A 45 -3.84 -0.94 8.64
C GLY A 45 -3.64 0.48 8.09
N VAL A 46 -3.58 0.64 6.77
CA VAL A 46 -3.46 1.95 6.10
C VAL A 46 -4.69 2.30 5.28
N ASP A 47 -4.85 3.58 4.95
CA ASP A 47 -5.90 4.03 4.06
C ASP A 47 -5.61 3.68 2.60
N ALA A 48 -6.63 3.23 1.88
CA ALA A 48 -6.52 3.01 0.43
C ALA A 48 -6.16 4.30 -0.33
N ALA A 49 -6.55 5.48 0.19
CA ALA A 49 -6.12 6.77 -0.35
C ALA A 49 -4.61 6.99 -0.19
N LEU A 50 -4.01 6.47 0.88
CA LEU A 50 -2.56 6.51 1.08
C LEU A 50 -1.87 5.57 0.09
N VAL A 51 -2.40 4.36 -0.11
CA VAL A 51 -1.89 3.40 -1.11
C VAL A 51 -1.94 4.00 -2.50
N SER A 52 -3.08 4.60 -2.89
CA SER A 52 -3.21 5.32 -4.16
C SER A 52 -2.28 6.54 -4.25
N ARG A 53 -1.86 7.13 -3.13
CA ARG A 53 -0.84 8.19 -3.15
C ARG A 53 0.58 7.68 -3.39
N TYR A 54 0.89 6.44 -2.98
CA TYR A 54 2.20 5.81 -3.16
C TYR A 54 2.35 5.09 -4.50
N PHE A 55 1.30 4.41 -4.93
CA PHE A 55 1.29 3.57 -6.13
C PHE A 55 0.43 4.18 -7.23
N GLY A 56 -0.42 5.18 -6.98
CA GLY A 56 -1.30 5.75 -8.01
C GLY A 56 -2.51 4.85 -8.27
N SER A 57 -2.31 3.75 -8.99
CA SER A 57 -3.36 2.93 -9.62
C SER A 57 -3.19 1.43 -9.35
N LYS A 58 -4.27 0.64 -9.54
CA LYS A 58 -4.30 -0.79 -9.18
C LYS A 58 -3.20 -1.54 -9.95
N GLU A 59 -2.99 -1.12 -11.19
CA GLU A 59 -1.97 -1.60 -12.12
C GLU A 59 -0.55 -1.34 -11.64
N ASP A 60 -0.28 -0.18 -11.05
CA ASP A 60 1.05 0.21 -10.59
C ASP A 60 1.42 -0.46 -9.26
N LEU A 61 0.40 -0.65 -8.40
CA LEU A 61 0.54 -1.52 -7.25
C LEU A 61 0.85 -2.94 -7.71
N PHE A 62 0.13 -3.48 -8.71
CA PHE A 62 0.40 -4.81 -9.26
C PHE A 62 1.78 -4.91 -9.92
N ALA A 63 2.21 -3.88 -10.65
CA ALA A 63 3.52 -3.83 -11.28
C ALA A 63 4.67 -3.74 -10.27
N SER A 64 4.38 -3.31 -9.02
CA SER A 64 5.37 -3.24 -7.96
C SER A 64 5.53 -4.54 -7.15
N VAL A 65 4.63 -5.52 -7.29
CA VAL A 65 4.63 -6.78 -6.50
C VAL A 65 5.35 -7.92 -7.21
#